data_AF-A0A1D2NJE3-F1
#
_entry.id   AF-A0A1D2NJE3-F1
#
_cell.length_a   1.000
_cell.length_b   1.000
_cell.length_c   1.000
_cell.angle_alpha   90.00
_cell.angle_beta   90.00
_cell.angle_gamma   90.00
#
_symmetry.space_group_name_H-M   'P 1'
#
loop_
_entity.id
_entity.type
_entity.pdbx_description
1 polymer ?
#
loop_
_entity_poly.entity_id
_entity_poly.type
_entity_poly.pdbx_seq_one_letter_code
_entity_poly.pdbx_strand_id
1 'polypeptide(L)'
;MISMAPKDKPASSYPGIWKYPTNRDVPFRMAEDWLAAKRKDDDIEKLWRVYDKLYNFEPFIPNHPGGADWLIMTRGTDITEAFESSHTVNVEQVEMMLTKFYVKDASHPRISPYTFKSDGFYKTLKRRIQPILKKVGTGPTKTVLLMQDSLVVTFLVLSVIGALYNSTVSSVLAGIVLGLCTIAAHNFFHLRENWRKYIFDLSFLSSYEWRITHFFSHHLYTNTLMDIELTLFPTYQFLPNRPKSWFQRYFSIVYSHVIYAVGFWVDIIKRVIHIATGQKSLRPENLIVLIELAVFLCISDTLQNGLKTWALIHTVSSYTLLTIGATASHHHPEVFHDGDEPLADPDFGIGQLDATRDRAENFFNNLFVTLVTFGHHPLHHLFPTICHSKLHYLTPVFQQTVREFKLDYPGIPQVELYFALHKQLARTEILKPVIILSVDNVRSFSVSVPPVKSVCKSMHPGHDKYKPQTIDSPFSVSTDISEVAGGSVVEVLLQGSGNKTFKGYYLQARDSNDAPIGMFNSNTLAKVHSCGGIRANAAHHANSEEKNRITVSWMAPKRYSGDITFTATFVENYVQFWTHVKAPTVKVNS
;
A
#
# COMPACT_ATOMS: atom_id res chain seq x y z
N MET A 1 -23.97 0.46 24.82
CA MET A 1 -23.58 -0.78 25.53
C MET A 1 -23.78 -1.91 24.54
N ILE A 2 -22.75 -2.59 24.05
CA ILE A 2 -21.90 -3.55 24.76
C ILE A 2 -20.44 -3.31 24.29
N SER A 3 -19.58 -2.83 25.19
CA SER A 3 -18.13 -2.93 25.03
C SER A 3 -17.72 -4.28 25.62
N MET A 4 -17.65 -5.30 24.77
CA MET A 4 -16.83 -6.46 25.09
C MET A 4 -15.42 -6.11 24.65
N ALA A 5 -14.65 -5.50 25.55
CA ALA A 5 -13.20 -5.57 25.45
C ALA A 5 -12.83 -7.07 25.50
N PRO A 6 -12.16 -7.63 24.48
CA PRO A 6 -11.67 -8.99 24.55
C PRO A 6 -10.76 -9.11 25.78
N LYS A 7 -10.98 -10.15 26.60
CA LYS A 7 -10.20 -10.39 27.83
C LYS A 7 -8.71 -10.64 27.58
N ASP A 8 -8.30 -10.90 26.33
CA ASP A 8 -6.91 -10.95 25.90
C ASP A 8 -6.71 -10.03 24.69
N LYS A 9 -5.92 -8.96 24.86
CA LYS A 9 -5.53 -8.10 23.74
C LYS A 9 -4.56 -8.89 22.85
N PRO A 10 -4.81 -9.00 21.53
CA PRO A 10 -3.95 -9.79 20.66
C PRO A 10 -2.56 -9.15 20.61
N ALA A 11 -1.51 -9.97 20.75
CA ALA A 11 -0.14 -9.55 20.50
C ALA A 11 0.00 -9.09 19.04
N SER A 12 0.92 -8.17 18.77
CA SER A 12 1.27 -7.85 17.39
C SER A 12 1.91 -9.06 16.74
N SER A 13 1.67 -9.22 15.45
CA SER A 13 2.41 -10.14 14.61
C SER A 13 3.89 -9.79 14.54
N TYR A 14 4.26 -8.52 14.64
CA TYR A 14 5.66 -8.10 14.67
C TYR A 14 6.25 -8.22 16.09
N PRO A 15 7.33 -9.01 16.29
CA PRO A 15 7.96 -9.14 17.61
C PRO A 15 8.50 -7.83 18.19
N GLY A 16 8.86 -6.87 17.31
CA GLY A 16 9.31 -5.53 17.71
C GLY A 16 8.22 -4.66 18.35
N ILE A 17 6.95 -5.03 18.19
CA ILE A 17 5.81 -4.43 18.89
C ILE A 17 5.39 -5.37 20.02
N TRP A 18 6.31 -5.54 20.98
CA TRP A 18 6.16 -6.45 22.13
C TRP A 18 5.12 -5.98 23.16
N LYS A 19 4.65 -4.74 23.04
CA LYS A 19 3.61 -4.15 23.89
C LYS A 19 2.40 -3.76 23.05
N TYR A 20 1.22 -4.15 23.52
CA TYR A 20 -0.02 -3.65 22.93
C TYR A 20 -0.16 -2.14 23.16
N PRO A 21 -0.31 -1.30 22.12
CA PRO A 21 -0.26 0.15 22.27
C PRO A 21 -1.28 0.66 23.28
N THR A 22 -0.81 1.53 24.17
CA THR A 22 -1.63 2.09 25.24
C THR A 22 -2.83 2.82 24.64
N ASN A 23 -3.99 2.68 25.27
CA ASN A 23 -5.24 3.29 24.85
C ASN A 23 -5.71 2.97 23.42
N ARG A 24 -5.16 1.96 22.72
CA ARG A 24 -5.56 1.64 21.33
C ARG A 24 -7.05 1.37 21.14
N ASP A 25 -7.73 0.73 22.08
CA ASP A 25 -9.16 0.42 21.92
C ASP A 25 -10.08 1.46 22.59
N VAL A 26 -9.56 2.62 23.01
CA VAL A 26 -10.39 3.70 23.55
C VAL A 26 -11.25 4.29 22.41
N PRO A 27 -12.57 4.41 22.59
CA PRO A 27 -13.45 5.01 21.59
C PRO A 27 -13.23 6.52 21.52
N PHE A 28 -13.56 7.15 20.39
CA PHE A 28 -13.48 8.61 20.17
C PHE A 28 -12.07 9.24 20.28
N ARG A 29 -11.02 8.44 20.12
CA ARG A 29 -9.64 8.97 20.12
C ARG A 29 -9.40 10.00 19.04
N MET A 30 -8.60 11.00 19.41
CA MET A 30 -8.06 12.03 18.54
C MET A 30 -6.53 11.87 18.41
N ALA A 31 -5.92 12.73 17.59
CA ALA A 31 -4.47 12.76 17.38
C ALA A 31 -3.67 12.87 18.69
N GLU A 32 -4.08 13.73 19.60
CA GLU A 32 -3.39 13.98 20.86
C GLU A 32 -3.40 12.77 21.80
N ASP A 33 -4.47 11.97 21.78
CA ASP A 33 -4.55 10.74 22.57
C ASP A 33 -3.51 9.72 22.11
N TRP A 34 -3.28 9.63 20.80
CA TRP A 34 -2.24 8.76 20.25
C TRP A 34 -0.86 9.22 20.65
N LEU A 35 -0.56 10.52 20.59
CA LEU A 35 0.72 11.05 21.08
C LEU A 35 0.90 10.83 22.58
N ALA A 36 -0.14 11.03 23.39
CA ALA A 36 -0.09 10.79 24.82
C ALA A 36 0.17 9.31 25.14
N ALA A 37 -0.48 8.40 24.41
CA ALA A 37 -0.22 6.97 24.49
C ALA A 37 1.22 6.63 24.07
N LYS A 38 1.69 7.17 22.94
CA LYS A 38 3.05 6.94 22.43
C LYS A 38 4.13 7.40 23.41
N ARG A 39 3.97 8.59 24.02
CA ARG A 39 4.88 9.06 25.09
C ARG A 39 4.93 8.12 26.29
N LYS A 40 3.77 7.62 26.71
CA LYS A 40 3.68 6.66 27.82
C LYS A 40 4.27 5.30 27.47
N ASP A 41 4.17 4.90 26.21
CA ASP A 41 4.75 3.63 25.75
C ASP A 41 6.26 3.73 25.57
N ASP A 42 6.75 4.85 25.05
CA ASP A 42 8.17 5.09 24.83
C ASP A 42 8.93 5.41 26.12
N ASP A 43 8.29 6.03 27.12
CA ASP A 43 8.85 6.27 28.46
C ASP A 43 10.25 6.92 28.50
N ILE A 44 10.46 7.94 27.67
CA ILE A 44 11.74 8.66 27.52
C ILE A 44 11.71 10.10 28.05
N GLU A 45 10.87 10.36 29.05
CA GLU A 45 10.69 11.69 29.67
C GLU A 45 10.29 12.77 28.64
N LYS A 46 11.00 13.92 28.61
CA LYS A 46 10.81 15.01 27.64
C LYS A 46 11.85 14.99 26.51
N LEU A 47 12.61 13.91 26.37
CA LEU A 47 13.66 13.77 25.35
C LEU A 47 13.07 13.19 24.06
N TRP A 48 13.89 13.18 23.00
CA TRP A 48 13.57 12.53 21.73
C TRP A 48 14.51 11.35 21.56
N ARG A 49 13.98 10.20 21.15
CA ARG A 49 14.78 9.01 20.86
C ARG A 49 15.02 8.87 19.37
N VAL A 50 16.28 8.66 18.99
CA VAL A 50 16.69 8.26 17.63
C VAL A 50 17.62 7.06 17.80
N TYR A 51 17.19 5.90 17.29
CA TYR A 51 17.79 4.60 17.59
C TYR A 51 17.85 4.34 19.10
N ASP A 52 19.02 4.02 19.64
CA ASP A 52 19.22 3.71 21.05
C ASP A 52 19.81 4.88 21.83
N LYS A 53 19.63 6.11 21.32
CA LYS A 53 20.16 7.34 21.92
C LYS A 53 19.04 8.35 22.17
N LEU A 54 19.17 9.08 23.27
CA LEU A 54 18.26 10.14 23.69
C LEU A 54 18.91 11.51 23.52
N TYR A 55 18.13 12.44 22.97
CA TYR A 55 18.58 13.78 22.60
C TYR A 55 17.68 14.84 23.21
N ASN A 56 18.27 15.99 23.55
CA ASN A 56 17.54 17.19 23.95
C ASN A 56 17.54 18.21 22.82
N PHE A 57 16.48 18.22 22.01
CA PHE A 57 16.32 19.18 20.91
C PHE A 57 15.65 20.49 21.33
N GLU A 58 15.31 20.72 22.61
CA GLU A 58 14.66 21.95 23.07
C GLU A 58 15.32 23.23 22.52
N PRO A 59 16.67 23.43 22.63
CA PRO A 59 17.31 24.62 22.09
C PRO A 59 17.33 24.68 20.55
N PHE A 60 17.11 23.55 19.88
CA PHE A 60 17.12 23.44 18.42
C PHE A 60 15.75 23.65 17.78
N ILE A 61 14.65 23.47 18.52
CA ILE A 61 13.27 23.66 18.04
C ILE A 61 13.09 24.90 17.15
N PRO A 62 13.47 26.12 17.57
CA PRO A 62 13.26 27.33 16.74
C PRO A 62 14.11 27.36 15.47
N ASN A 63 15.17 26.56 15.40
CA ASN A 63 16.13 26.54 14.31
C ASN A 63 15.96 25.32 13.39
N HIS A 64 15.01 24.43 13.69
CA HIS A 64 14.79 23.23 12.89
C HIS A 64 14.33 23.59 11.46
N PRO A 65 15.07 23.23 10.40
CA PRO A 65 14.74 23.65 9.03
C PRO A 65 13.38 23.15 8.51
N GLY A 66 12.87 22.05 9.07
CA GLY A 66 11.53 21.53 8.76
C GLY A 66 10.39 22.27 9.47
N GLY A 67 10.70 23.06 10.51
CA GLY A 67 9.74 23.74 11.38
C GLY A 67 9.68 23.19 12.79
N ALA A 68 9.30 24.06 13.73
CA ALA A 68 9.24 23.74 15.17
C ALA A 68 8.19 22.68 15.51
N ASP A 69 7.05 22.67 14.80
CA ASP A 69 5.91 21.78 15.06
C ASP A 69 6.33 20.30 15.15
N TRP A 70 7.19 19.84 14.24
CA TRP A 70 7.64 18.44 14.17
C TRP A 70 8.27 17.96 15.48
N LEU A 71 9.08 18.82 16.14
CA LEU A 71 9.74 18.50 17.39
C LEU A 71 8.83 18.77 18.60
N ILE A 72 8.03 19.84 18.56
CA ILE A 72 7.06 20.15 19.63
C ILE A 72 6.05 19.01 19.81
N MET A 73 5.46 18.53 18.71
CA MET A 73 4.47 17.44 18.74
C MET A 73 5.06 16.14 19.32
N THR A 74 6.28 15.80 18.92
CA THR A 74 6.95 14.51 19.22
C THR A 74 7.82 14.53 20.47
N ARG A 75 7.78 15.62 21.26
CA ARG A 75 8.49 15.66 22.53
C ARG A 75 8.10 14.47 23.41
N GLY A 76 9.08 13.72 23.89
CA GLY A 76 8.87 12.52 24.69
C GLY A 76 8.54 11.25 23.90
N THR A 77 8.79 11.20 22.59
CA THR A 77 8.55 10.00 21.76
C THR A 77 9.82 9.54 21.03
N ASP A 78 9.85 8.25 20.68
CA ASP A 78 10.76 7.69 19.68
C ASP A 78 10.36 8.19 18.29
N ILE A 79 11.30 8.88 17.65
CA ILE A 79 11.15 9.50 16.33
C ILE A 79 12.08 8.88 15.29
N THR A 80 12.61 7.67 15.51
CA THR A 80 13.60 7.05 14.62
C THR A 80 13.07 6.89 13.20
N GLU A 81 11.86 6.34 13.01
CA GLU A 81 11.26 6.18 11.68
C GLU A 81 11.02 7.54 11.02
N ALA A 82 10.53 8.54 11.77
CA ALA A 82 10.32 9.90 11.28
C ALA A 82 11.64 10.57 10.88
N PHE A 83 12.69 10.38 11.67
CA PHE A 83 14.03 10.88 11.41
C PHE A 83 14.58 10.27 10.11
N GLU A 84 14.47 8.95 9.96
CA GLU A 84 14.95 8.23 8.79
C GLU A 84 14.19 8.61 7.52
N SER A 85 12.85 8.67 7.57
CA SER A 85 12.00 8.99 6.42
C SER A 85 12.08 10.45 5.97
N SER A 86 12.43 11.36 6.89
CA SER A 86 12.44 12.80 6.61
C SER A 86 13.79 13.36 6.16
N HIS A 87 14.89 12.80 6.67
CA HIS A 87 16.25 13.31 6.39
C HIS A 87 16.90 12.51 5.25
N THR A 88 16.52 12.85 4.02
CA THR A 88 16.95 12.14 2.79
C THR A 88 18.14 12.80 2.09
N VAL A 89 18.46 14.05 2.45
CA VAL A 89 19.57 14.84 1.90
C VAL A 89 20.50 15.27 3.03
N ASN A 90 21.80 15.36 2.75
CA ASN A 90 22.83 15.79 3.72
C ASN A 90 22.85 14.94 5.01
N VAL A 91 22.66 13.63 4.86
CA VAL A 91 22.51 12.68 5.98
C VAL A 91 23.70 12.76 6.94
N GLU A 92 24.94 12.80 6.43
CA GLU A 92 26.14 12.92 7.26
C GLU A 92 26.15 14.21 8.10
N GLN A 93 25.73 15.34 7.52
CA GLN A 93 25.65 16.61 8.25
C GLN A 93 24.57 16.57 9.34
N VAL A 94 23.44 15.91 9.07
CA VAL A 94 22.36 15.72 10.05
C VAL A 94 22.84 14.83 11.19
N GLU A 95 23.51 13.72 10.90
CA GLU A 95 24.07 12.82 11.91
C GLU A 95 25.15 13.50 12.77
N MET A 96 26.02 14.32 12.17
CA MET A 96 26.96 15.14 12.94
C MET A 96 26.25 16.16 13.84
N MET A 97 25.17 16.77 13.35
CA MET A 97 24.38 17.74 14.12
C MET A 97 23.72 17.09 15.33
N LEU A 98 23.18 15.87 15.19
CA LEU A 98 22.58 15.11 16.29
C LEU A 98 23.50 14.99 17.51
N THR A 99 24.82 14.81 17.29
CA THR A 99 25.79 14.61 18.38
C THR A 99 25.83 15.77 19.37
N LYS A 100 25.51 17.00 18.92
CA LYS A 100 25.48 18.21 19.76
C LYS A 100 24.36 18.19 20.80
N PHE A 101 23.33 17.40 20.57
CA PHE A 101 22.13 17.33 21.42
C PHE A 101 22.05 16.02 22.21
N TYR A 102 23.07 15.16 22.10
CA TYR A 102 23.10 13.88 22.80
C TYR A 102 23.08 14.09 24.33
N VAL A 103 22.29 13.28 25.02
CA VAL A 103 22.17 13.31 26.48
C VAL A 103 22.66 12.00 27.09
N LYS A 104 22.07 10.88 26.68
CA LYS A 104 22.33 9.53 27.22
C LYS A 104 21.83 8.45 26.25
N ASP A 105 22.29 7.23 26.45
CA ASP A 105 21.73 6.07 25.76
C ASP A 105 20.36 5.68 26.37
N ALA A 106 19.52 5.05 25.56
CA ALA A 106 18.21 4.57 26.01
C ALA A 106 18.36 3.36 26.94
N SER A 107 17.53 3.29 27.98
CA SER A 107 17.60 2.25 29.01
C SER A 107 16.84 0.96 28.66
N HIS A 108 15.99 0.99 27.63
CA HIS A 108 15.16 -0.15 27.23
C HIS A 108 15.00 -0.21 25.69
N PRO A 109 14.60 -1.37 25.14
CA PRO A 109 14.35 -1.53 23.72
C PRO A 109 13.28 -0.58 23.18
N ARG A 110 13.33 -0.33 21.88
CA ARG A 110 12.31 0.42 21.14
C ARG A 110 11.02 -0.39 21.04
N ILE A 111 9.89 0.30 20.90
CA ILE A 111 8.62 -0.31 20.46
C ILE A 111 8.46 0.07 18.98
N SER A 112 9.08 -0.72 18.12
CA SER A 112 9.01 -0.55 16.67
C SER A 112 9.23 -1.89 16.00
N PRO A 113 8.48 -2.21 14.92
CA PRO A 113 8.71 -3.43 14.19
C PRO A 113 10.00 -3.36 13.36
N TYR A 114 10.51 -2.17 13.03
CA TYR A 114 11.42 -1.99 11.90
C TYR A 114 12.90 -1.91 12.25
N THR A 115 13.72 -2.39 11.31
CA THR A 115 15.17 -2.23 11.30
C THR A 115 15.62 -1.32 10.16
N PHE A 116 16.83 -0.75 10.32
CA PHE A 116 17.47 0.15 9.36
C PHE A 116 18.91 -0.30 9.06
N LYS A 117 19.08 -1.59 8.73
CA LYS A 117 20.39 -2.17 8.41
C LYS A 117 21.05 -1.41 7.26
N SER A 118 22.36 -1.18 7.34
CA SER A 118 23.09 -0.39 6.35
C SER A 118 23.02 -0.99 4.94
N ASP A 119 23.02 -2.31 4.83
CA ASP A 119 22.88 -3.09 3.60
C ASP A 119 21.42 -3.48 3.28
N GLY A 120 20.47 -3.11 4.15
CA GLY A 120 19.04 -3.32 3.94
C GLY A 120 18.47 -2.52 2.77
N PHE A 121 17.25 -2.88 2.35
CA PHE A 121 16.55 -2.29 1.21
C PHE A 121 16.41 -0.77 1.40
N TYR A 122 15.89 -0.34 2.55
CA TYR A 122 15.60 1.06 2.79
C TYR A 122 16.84 1.95 2.75
N LYS A 123 17.90 1.59 3.49
CA LYS A 123 19.15 2.37 3.52
C LYS A 123 19.84 2.36 2.16
N THR A 124 19.75 1.26 1.40
CA THR A 124 20.26 1.20 0.02
C THR A 124 19.52 2.16 -0.90
N LEU A 125 18.19 2.14 -0.89
CA LEU A 125 17.37 3.07 -1.66
C LEU A 125 17.65 4.53 -1.27
N LYS A 126 17.67 4.83 0.04
CA LYS A 126 17.94 6.16 0.59
C LYS A 126 19.28 6.74 0.11
N ARG A 127 20.35 5.92 0.05
CA ARG A 127 21.65 6.35 -0.51
C ARG A 127 21.55 6.68 -1.99
N ARG A 128 20.84 5.87 -2.78
CA ARG A 128 20.75 6.02 -4.24
C ARG A 128 19.92 7.23 -4.67
N ILE A 129 18.89 7.60 -3.91
CA ILE A 129 18.06 8.77 -4.23
C ILE A 129 18.75 10.09 -3.86
N GLN A 130 19.68 10.09 -2.89
CA GLN A 130 20.34 11.29 -2.41
C GLN A 130 20.98 12.16 -3.52
N PRO A 131 21.81 11.63 -4.45
CA PRO A 131 22.37 12.43 -5.54
C PRO A 131 21.30 13.03 -6.47
N ILE A 132 20.19 12.31 -6.68
CA ILE A 132 19.06 12.81 -7.48
C ILE A 132 18.42 14.01 -6.76
N LEU A 133 18.12 13.86 -5.47
CA LEU A 133 17.50 14.90 -4.65
C LEU A 133 18.39 16.14 -4.46
N LYS A 134 19.72 15.97 -4.42
CA LYS A 134 20.67 17.11 -4.44
C LYS A 134 20.52 17.95 -5.72
N LYS A 135 20.16 17.34 -6.85
CA LYS A 135 19.96 18.03 -8.13
C LYS A 135 18.56 18.62 -8.29
N VAL A 136 17.52 17.88 -7.92
CA VAL A 136 16.12 18.27 -8.19
C VAL A 136 15.42 18.95 -7.01
N GLY A 137 16.00 18.88 -5.80
CA GLY A 137 15.42 19.34 -4.54
C GLY A 137 14.29 18.44 -4.02
N THR A 138 13.85 18.70 -2.79
CA THR A 138 12.75 17.96 -2.12
C THR A 138 11.41 18.73 -2.09
N GLY A 139 11.46 20.05 -2.24
CA GLY A 139 10.28 20.93 -2.17
C GLY A 139 9.41 20.93 -3.44
N PRO A 140 8.27 21.65 -3.41
CA PRO A 140 7.32 21.67 -4.52
C PRO A 140 7.85 22.45 -5.73
N THR A 141 7.52 22.00 -6.94
CA THR A 141 7.72 22.78 -8.16
C THR A 141 6.67 23.89 -8.28
N LYS A 142 6.97 24.93 -9.08
CA LYS A 142 5.99 25.99 -9.41
C LYS A 142 4.69 25.40 -9.99
N THR A 143 4.79 24.33 -10.78
CA THR A 143 3.64 23.64 -11.35
C THR A 143 2.69 23.10 -10.29
N VAL A 144 3.20 22.42 -9.26
CA VAL A 144 2.34 21.90 -8.17
C VAL A 144 1.76 23.02 -7.32
N LEU A 145 2.51 24.11 -7.10
CA LEU A 145 1.96 25.30 -6.44
C LEU A 145 0.77 25.87 -7.23
N LEU A 146 0.93 26.04 -8.56
CA LEU A 146 -0.14 26.53 -9.42
C LEU A 146 -1.34 25.57 -9.47
N MET A 147 -1.11 24.26 -9.52
CA MET A 147 -2.19 23.26 -9.47
C MET A 147 -3.00 23.37 -8.17
N GLN A 148 -2.33 23.44 -7.02
CA GLN A 148 -2.99 23.60 -5.73
C GLN A 148 -3.78 24.91 -5.66
N ASP A 149 -3.18 26.02 -6.08
CA ASP A 149 -3.81 27.34 -6.02
C ASP A 149 -5.00 27.42 -7.00
N SER A 150 -4.89 26.82 -8.19
CA SER A 150 -5.99 26.72 -9.15
C SER A 150 -7.14 25.91 -8.60
N LEU A 151 -6.89 24.78 -7.94
CA LEU A 151 -7.94 24.00 -7.27
C LEU A 151 -8.69 24.84 -6.23
N VAL A 152 -7.97 25.62 -5.42
CA VAL A 152 -8.58 26.52 -4.42
C VAL A 152 -9.42 27.60 -5.10
N VAL A 153 -8.89 28.27 -6.13
CA VAL A 153 -9.66 29.30 -6.86
C VAL A 153 -10.92 28.69 -7.49
N THR A 154 -10.83 27.51 -8.10
CA THR A 154 -11.99 26.80 -8.66
C THR A 154 -13.00 26.45 -7.58
N PHE A 155 -12.56 25.95 -6.43
CA PHE A 155 -13.42 25.69 -5.27
C PHE A 155 -14.16 26.95 -4.84
N LEU A 156 -13.46 28.07 -4.65
CA LEU A 156 -14.05 29.33 -4.20
C LEU A 156 -15.08 29.86 -5.21
N VAL A 157 -14.76 29.85 -6.50
CA VAL A 157 -15.68 30.31 -7.57
C VAL A 157 -16.95 29.46 -7.61
N LEU A 158 -16.81 28.12 -7.62
CA LEU A 158 -17.96 27.22 -7.65
C LEU A 158 -18.81 27.32 -6.37
N SER A 159 -18.17 27.53 -5.22
CA SER A 159 -18.84 27.71 -3.93
C SER A 159 -19.68 28.98 -3.92
N VAL A 160 -19.12 30.10 -4.39
CA VAL A 160 -19.82 31.39 -4.48
C VAL A 160 -21.01 31.28 -5.45
N ILE A 161 -20.83 30.65 -6.61
CA ILE A 161 -21.94 30.41 -7.56
C ILE A 161 -23.01 29.51 -6.92
N GLY A 162 -22.60 28.46 -6.20
CA GLY A 162 -23.51 27.58 -5.47
C GLY A 162 -24.36 28.36 -4.47
N ALA A 163 -23.73 29.24 -3.70
CA ALA A 163 -24.36 30.00 -2.64
C ALA A 163 -25.26 31.14 -3.15
N LEU A 164 -24.82 31.91 -4.15
CA LEU A 164 -25.56 33.06 -4.71
C LEU A 164 -26.79 32.63 -5.51
N TYR A 165 -26.69 31.50 -6.22
CA TYR A 165 -27.74 31.03 -7.13
C TYR A 165 -28.47 29.78 -6.60
N ASN A 166 -28.20 29.35 -5.36
CA ASN A 166 -28.71 28.09 -4.79
C ASN A 166 -28.50 26.89 -5.73
N SER A 167 -27.38 26.88 -6.44
CA SER A 167 -27.10 25.90 -7.49
C SER A 167 -26.56 24.61 -6.87
N THR A 168 -27.39 23.56 -6.87
CA THR A 168 -27.00 22.24 -6.37
C THR A 168 -25.85 21.65 -7.21
N VAL A 169 -25.87 21.84 -8.53
CA VAL A 169 -24.80 21.38 -9.42
C VAL A 169 -23.47 22.06 -9.08
N SER A 170 -23.46 23.39 -8.92
CA SER A 170 -22.24 24.12 -8.55
C SER A 170 -21.73 23.70 -7.17
N SER A 171 -22.64 23.46 -6.22
CA SER A 171 -22.29 23.02 -4.86
C SER A 171 -21.69 21.60 -4.85
N VAL A 172 -22.21 20.67 -5.67
CA VAL A 172 -21.64 19.33 -5.81
C VAL A 172 -20.26 19.40 -6.45
N LEU A 173 -20.09 20.19 -7.53
CA LEU A 173 -18.78 20.38 -8.16
C LEU A 173 -17.78 21.03 -7.21
N ALA A 174 -18.20 22.04 -6.44
CA ALA A 174 -17.39 22.65 -5.39
C ALA A 174 -16.95 21.63 -4.34
N GLY A 175 -17.85 20.75 -3.88
CA GLY A 175 -17.52 19.68 -2.95
C GLY A 175 -16.53 18.66 -3.51
N ILE A 176 -16.65 18.28 -4.79
CA ILE A 176 -15.65 17.41 -5.46
C ILE A 176 -14.30 18.12 -5.47
N VAL A 177 -14.27 19.38 -5.90
CA VAL A 177 -13.03 20.16 -5.98
C VAL A 177 -12.42 20.39 -4.59
N LEU A 178 -13.21 20.61 -3.54
CA LEU A 178 -12.72 20.69 -2.16
C LEU A 178 -12.10 19.36 -1.71
N GLY A 179 -12.71 18.22 -2.07
CA GLY A 179 -12.14 16.90 -1.83
C GLY A 179 -10.77 16.74 -2.49
N LEU A 180 -10.65 17.11 -3.77
CA LEU A 180 -9.37 17.10 -4.50
C LEU A 180 -8.37 18.11 -3.93
N CYS A 181 -8.81 19.30 -3.51
CA CYS A 181 -7.99 20.30 -2.81
C CYS A 181 -7.38 19.70 -1.55
N THR A 182 -8.19 18.97 -0.78
CA THR A 182 -7.80 18.37 0.50
C THR A 182 -6.78 17.25 0.27
N ILE A 183 -6.99 16.40 -0.74
CA ILE A 183 -6.01 15.36 -1.13
C ILE A 183 -4.69 15.99 -1.61
N ALA A 184 -4.76 17.04 -2.42
CA ALA A 184 -3.56 17.75 -2.86
C ALA A 184 -2.84 18.45 -1.68
N ALA A 185 -3.59 19.03 -0.74
CA ALA A 185 -3.07 19.69 0.45
C ALA A 185 -2.35 18.71 1.39
N HIS A 186 -2.68 17.42 1.34
CA HIS A 186 -1.96 16.38 2.08
C HIS A 186 -0.45 16.38 1.79
N ASN A 187 -0.07 16.62 0.53
CA ASN A 187 1.33 16.78 0.16
C ASN A 187 2.00 17.89 0.98
N PHE A 188 1.31 18.99 1.28
CA PHE A 188 1.91 20.18 1.89
C PHE A 188 2.04 20.11 3.40
N PHE A 189 1.19 19.37 4.11
CA PHE A 189 1.35 19.23 5.55
C PHE A 189 2.56 18.35 5.92
N HIS A 190 2.99 17.45 5.03
CA HIS A 190 4.22 16.67 5.20
C HIS A 190 5.52 17.46 5.00
N LEU A 191 5.44 18.57 4.25
CA LEU A 191 6.62 19.38 3.93
C LEU A 191 7.00 20.31 5.08
N ARG A 192 8.16 20.96 4.91
CA ARG A 192 8.57 22.10 5.73
C ARG A 192 7.44 23.13 5.85
N GLU A 193 7.45 23.91 6.92
CA GLU A 193 6.45 24.94 7.18
C GLU A 193 6.11 25.80 5.96
N ASN A 194 4.82 25.85 5.66
CA ASN A 194 4.25 26.55 4.52
C ASN A 194 2.75 26.79 4.78
N TRP A 195 2.21 27.88 4.27
CA TRP A 195 0.80 28.23 4.49
C TRP A 195 -0.19 27.30 3.77
N ARG A 196 0.25 26.62 2.68
CA ARG A 196 -0.63 25.73 1.89
C ARG A 196 -1.06 24.48 2.65
N LYS A 197 -0.39 24.13 3.76
CA LYS A 197 -0.88 23.09 4.67
C LYS A 197 -2.29 23.41 5.19
N TYR A 198 -2.62 24.69 5.40
CA TYR A 198 -3.93 25.13 5.89
C TYR A 198 -5.04 25.06 4.85
N ILE A 199 -4.72 24.79 3.57
CA ILE A 199 -5.75 24.47 2.56
C ILE A 199 -6.47 23.17 2.95
N PHE A 200 -5.78 22.25 3.65
CA PHE A 200 -6.38 21.04 4.20
C PHE A 200 -7.50 21.37 5.22
N ASP A 201 -7.31 22.42 6.01
CA ASP A 201 -8.27 22.93 7.00
C ASP A 201 -9.42 23.76 6.39
N LEU A 202 -9.48 23.91 5.04
CA LEU A 202 -10.72 24.30 4.36
C LEU A 202 -11.77 23.18 4.41
N SER A 203 -11.34 21.95 4.67
CA SER A 203 -12.23 20.83 4.99
C SER A 203 -12.51 20.76 6.49
N PHE A 204 -13.36 19.83 6.90
CA PHE A 204 -13.61 19.54 8.32
C PHE A 204 -12.46 18.83 9.04
N LEU A 205 -11.45 18.39 8.30
CA LEU A 205 -10.25 17.78 8.85
C LEU A 205 -9.23 18.86 9.26
N SER A 206 -8.21 18.48 10.04
CA SER A 206 -7.14 19.41 10.43
C SER A 206 -5.76 18.96 10.00
N SER A 207 -4.99 19.88 9.42
CA SER A 207 -3.60 19.61 9.01
C SER A 207 -2.72 19.27 10.21
N TYR A 208 -2.97 19.87 11.38
CA TYR A 208 -2.25 19.56 12.62
C TYR A 208 -2.48 18.11 13.06
N GLU A 209 -3.73 17.66 13.07
CA GLU A 209 -4.06 16.30 13.48
C GLU A 209 -3.63 15.27 12.46
N TRP A 210 -3.73 15.57 11.17
CA TRP A 210 -3.31 14.67 10.10
C TRP A 210 -1.78 14.52 10.03
N ARG A 211 -0.99 15.51 10.46
CA ARG A 211 0.44 15.29 10.74
C ARG A 211 0.68 14.24 11.82
N ILE A 212 -0.25 14.04 12.73
CA ILE A 212 -0.12 13.06 13.80
C ILE A 212 -0.67 11.71 13.36
N THR A 213 -1.93 11.66 12.93
CA THR A 213 -2.59 10.40 12.58
C THR A 213 -2.06 9.83 11.28
N HIS A 214 -1.83 10.65 10.26
CA HIS A 214 -1.44 10.17 8.95
C HIS A 214 0.08 10.08 8.79
N PHE A 215 0.85 11.08 9.25
CA PHE A 215 2.30 11.00 9.17
C PHE A 215 2.90 10.15 10.29
N PHE A 216 2.81 10.56 11.56
CA PHE A 216 3.53 9.86 12.65
C PHE A 216 2.99 8.47 12.95
N SER A 217 1.69 8.23 12.71
CA SER A 217 1.08 6.93 12.97
C SER A 217 0.97 6.07 11.70
N HIS A 218 0.24 6.52 10.67
CA HIS A 218 0.02 5.72 9.48
C HIS A 218 1.29 5.52 8.62
N HIS A 219 1.92 6.56 8.07
CA HIS A 219 3.10 6.36 7.19
C HIS A 219 4.25 5.63 7.89
N LEU A 220 4.49 5.89 9.18
CA LEU A 220 5.59 5.24 9.88
C LEU A 220 5.30 3.78 10.23
N TYR A 221 4.03 3.41 10.39
CA TYR A 221 3.64 2.11 10.93
C TYR A 221 2.43 1.48 10.21
N THR A 222 2.30 1.72 8.90
CA THR A 222 1.15 1.37 8.06
C THR A 222 0.64 -0.04 8.35
N ASN A 223 -0.66 -0.15 8.65
CA ASN A 223 -1.36 -1.40 8.93
C ASN A 223 -0.86 -2.22 10.14
N THR A 224 0.01 -1.69 10.99
CA THR A 224 0.41 -2.32 12.27
C THR A 224 -0.53 -1.95 13.42
N LEU A 225 -0.34 -2.53 14.61
CA LEU A 225 -1.03 -2.07 15.82
C LEU A 225 -0.73 -0.62 16.22
N MET A 226 0.32 0.02 15.72
CA MET A 226 0.60 1.44 16.00
C MET A 226 -0.14 2.41 15.06
N ASP A 227 -0.73 1.90 13.98
CA ASP A 227 -1.53 2.67 13.03
C ASP A 227 -2.92 2.97 13.62
N ILE A 228 -3.18 4.26 13.88
CA ILE A 228 -4.46 4.74 14.41
C ILE A 228 -5.56 4.67 13.35
N GLU A 229 -5.24 4.77 12.06
CA GLU A 229 -6.23 4.83 10.98
C GLU A 229 -7.03 3.54 10.87
N LEU A 230 -6.44 2.40 11.25
CA LEU A 230 -7.12 1.12 11.40
C LEU A 230 -8.25 1.09 12.45
N THR A 231 -8.37 2.13 13.26
CA THR A 231 -9.31 2.19 14.39
C THR A 231 -10.21 3.42 14.38
N LEU A 232 -10.07 4.32 13.40
CA LEU A 232 -10.85 5.55 13.32
C LEU A 232 -12.35 5.31 13.12
N PHE A 233 -12.70 4.22 12.42
CA PHE A 233 -14.06 3.77 12.19
C PHE A 233 -14.27 2.37 12.78
N PRO A 234 -14.98 2.22 13.92
CA PRO A 234 -15.16 0.91 14.57
C PRO A 234 -15.81 -0.16 13.69
N THR A 235 -16.58 0.25 12.67
CA THR A 235 -17.18 -0.65 11.68
C THR A 235 -16.17 -1.17 10.65
N TYR A 236 -15.09 -0.44 10.37
CA TYR A 236 -13.98 -0.90 9.52
C TYR A 236 -12.98 -1.72 10.32
N GLN A 237 -13.22 -3.03 10.41
CA GLN A 237 -12.27 -3.96 10.99
C GLN A 237 -11.37 -4.56 9.90
N PHE A 238 -10.18 -3.98 9.76
CA PHE A 238 -9.19 -4.46 8.79
C PHE A 238 -8.38 -5.65 9.30
N LEU A 239 -8.18 -5.79 10.60
CA LEU A 239 -7.32 -6.86 11.15
C LEU A 239 -7.97 -8.24 10.92
N PRO A 240 -7.26 -9.22 10.33
CA PRO A 240 -7.79 -10.54 9.99
C PRO A 240 -8.06 -11.42 11.22
N ASN A 241 -7.25 -11.26 12.26
CA ASN A 241 -7.29 -12.07 13.48
C ASN A 241 -8.36 -11.61 14.50
N ARG A 242 -9.11 -10.54 14.18
CA ARG A 242 -10.20 -10.04 15.02
C ARG A 242 -11.55 -10.59 14.56
N PRO A 243 -12.47 -10.92 15.49
CA PRO A 243 -13.80 -11.35 15.12
C PRO A 243 -14.52 -10.23 14.36
N LYS A 244 -15.05 -10.56 13.18
CA LYS A 244 -15.82 -9.66 12.33
C LYS A 244 -17.26 -10.14 12.26
N SER A 245 -18.22 -9.25 12.53
CA SER A 245 -19.64 -9.61 12.43
C SER A 245 -20.03 -9.86 10.97
N TRP A 246 -21.13 -10.60 10.76
CA TRP A 246 -21.69 -10.81 9.42
C TRP A 246 -21.93 -9.47 8.69
N PHE A 247 -22.46 -8.47 9.42
CA PHE A 247 -22.70 -7.13 8.90
C PHE A 247 -21.41 -6.45 8.45
N GLN A 248 -20.35 -6.47 9.28
CA GLN A 248 -19.07 -5.85 8.94
C GLN A 248 -18.44 -6.46 7.69
N ARG A 249 -18.58 -7.78 7.52
CA ARG A 249 -17.97 -8.53 6.40
C ARG A 249 -18.72 -8.30 5.09
N TYR A 250 -20.03 -8.50 5.09
CA TYR A 250 -20.79 -8.61 3.84
C TYR A 250 -21.59 -7.36 3.48
N PHE A 251 -21.81 -6.45 4.43
CA PHE A 251 -22.52 -5.18 4.17
C PHE A 251 -21.58 -3.98 3.98
N SER A 252 -20.25 -4.21 4.03
CA SER A 252 -19.23 -3.16 3.90
C SER A 252 -19.40 -2.32 2.65
N ILE A 253 -19.67 -2.93 1.50
CA ILE A 253 -19.89 -2.19 0.26
C ILE A 253 -20.99 -1.13 0.37
N VAL A 254 -22.05 -1.40 1.15
CA VAL A 254 -23.16 -0.45 1.32
C VAL A 254 -22.83 0.58 2.40
N TYR A 255 -22.46 0.14 3.61
CA TYR A 255 -22.24 1.08 4.71
C TYR A 255 -20.99 1.94 4.52
N SER A 256 -20.03 1.53 3.68
CA SER A 256 -18.88 2.35 3.28
C SER A 256 -19.31 3.68 2.67
N HIS A 257 -20.34 3.69 1.83
CA HIS A 257 -20.83 4.92 1.19
C HIS A 257 -21.43 5.89 2.22
N VAL A 258 -22.06 5.37 3.28
CA VAL A 258 -22.53 6.18 4.41
C VAL A 258 -21.35 6.76 5.16
N ILE A 259 -20.31 5.95 5.46
CA ILE A 259 -19.07 6.41 6.10
C ILE A 259 -18.40 7.51 5.28
N TYR A 260 -18.34 7.35 3.95
CA TYR A 260 -17.74 8.34 3.06
C TYR A 260 -18.47 9.68 3.13
N ALA A 261 -19.80 9.68 3.22
CA ALA A 261 -20.59 10.91 3.36
C ALA A 261 -20.44 11.56 4.76
N VAL A 262 -20.35 10.78 5.84
CA VAL A 262 -20.37 11.31 7.21
C VAL A 262 -19.00 11.46 7.87
N GLY A 263 -17.92 10.96 7.28
CA GLY A 263 -16.60 10.91 7.93
C GLY A 263 -16.07 12.27 8.36
N PHE A 264 -16.17 13.29 7.51
CA PHE A 264 -15.82 14.68 7.87
C PHE A 264 -16.69 15.22 9.00
N TRP A 265 -17.99 14.94 8.97
CA TRP A 265 -18.92 15.36 10.03
C TRP A 265 -18.54 14.74 11.38
N VAL A 266 -18.20 13.46 11.39
CA VAL A 266 -17.72 12.78 12.59
C VAL A 266 -16.47 13.47 13.14
N ASP A 267 -15.53 13.84 12.27
CA ASP A 267 -14.28 14.49 12.67
C ASP A 267 -14.50 15.89 13.27
N ILE A 268 -15.27 16.76 12.60
CA ILE A 268 -15.55 18.11 13.13
C ILE A 268 -16.39 18.07 14.40
N ILE A 269 -17.36 17.16 14.51
CA ILE A 269 -18.18 17.01 15.72
C ILE A 269 -17.31 16.56 16.89
N LYS A 270 -16.44 15.56 16.67
CA LYS A 270 -15.47 15.11 17.69
C LYS A 270 -14.60 16.29 18.12
N ARG A 271 -14.00 17.01 17.18
CA ARG A 271 -13.14 18.17 17.44
C ARG A 271 -13.84 19.24 18.29
N VAL A 272 -15.06 19.62 17.91
CA VAL A 272 -15.87 20.62 18.64
C VAL A 272 -16.15 20.15 20.06
N ILE A 273 -16.55 18.89 20.26
CA ILE A 273 -16.79 18.33 21.60
C ILE A 273 -15.50 18.36 22.45
N HIS A 274 -14.36 17.98 21.89
CA HIS A 274 -13.09 17.97 22.64
C HIS A 274 -12.61 19.38 23.01
N ILE A 275 -12.83 20.37 22.13
CA ILE A 275 -12.56 21.77 22.44
C ILE A 275 -13.51 22.28 23.52
N ALA A 276 -14.82 22.04 23.37
CA ALA A 276 -15.84 22.50 24.32
C ALA A 276 -15.70 21.88 25.72
N THR A 277 -15.20 20.64 25.80
CA THR A 277 -14.94 19.94 27.08
C THR A 277 -13.56 20.23 27.67
N GLY A 278 -12.74 21.05 27.00
CA GLY A 278 -11.40 21.41 27.47
C GLY A 278 -10.35 20.30 27.32
N GLN A 279 -10.68 19.20 26.63
CA GLN A 279 -9.73 18.12 26.32
C GLN A 279 -8.72 18.54 25.26
N LYS A 280 -9.07 19.51 24.42
CA LYS A 280 -8.23 20.05 23.35
C LYS A 280 -8.23 21.58 23.36
N SER A 281 -7.09 22.18 23.06
CA SER A 281 -6.98 23.62 22.84
C SER A 281 -7.49 24.01 21.45
N LEU A 282 -8.23 25.12 21.38
CA LEU A 282 -8.62 25.74 20.11
C LEU A 282 -7.38 26.25 19.38
N ARG A 283 -7.23 25.88 18.11
CA ARG A 283 -6.15 26.38 17.24
C ARG A 283 -6.71 27.39 16.23
N PRO A 284 -5.95 28.43 15.83
CA PRO A 284 -6.44 29.44 14.89
C PRO A 284 -7.00 28.86 13.59
N GLU A 285 -6.36 27.84 13.04
CA GLU A 285 -6.81 27.15 11.82
C GLU A 285 -8.17 26.47 11.98
N ASN A 286 -8.62 26.14 13.20
CA ASN A 286 -9.95 25.58 13.43
C ASN A 286 -11.07 26.60 13.16
N LEU A 287 -10.74 27.90 13.06
CA LEU A 287 -11.70 28.95 12.74
C LEU A 287 -11.99 29.04 11.24
N ILE A 288 -11.17 28.45 10.37
CA ILE A 288 -11.31 28.54 8.90
C ILE A 288 -12.70 28.07 8.46
N VAL A 289 -13.14 26.91 8.93
CA VAL A 289 -14.46 26.34 8.62
C VAL A 289 -15.62 27.19 9.17
N LEU A 290 -15.42 27.87 10.32
CA LEU A 290 -16.43 28.76 10.89
C LEU A 290 -16.55 30.07 10.10
N ILE A 291 -15.42 30.60 9.64
CA ILE A 291 -15.37 31.76 8.74
C ILE A 291 -16.04 31.42 7.42
N GLU A 292 -15.74 30.24 6.87
CA GLU A 292 -16.38 29.73 5.65
C GLU A 292 -17.91 29.65 5.82
N LEU A 293 -18.40 29.04 6.90
CA LEU A 293 -19.84 28.99 7.20
C LEU A 293 -20.45 30.39 7.29
N ALA A 294 -19.80 31.32 8.00
CA ALA A 294 -20.28 32.70 8.10
C ALA A 294 -20.39 33.37 6.72
N VAL A 295 -19.41 33.17 5.84
CA VAL A 295 -19.45 33.67 4.46
C VAL A 295 -20.65 33.09 3.70
N PHE A 296 -20.88 31.77 3.76
CA PHE A 296 -22.03 31.16 3.10
C PHE A 296 -23.37 31.71 3.60
N LEU A 297 -23.51 31.91 4.91
CA LEU A 297 -24.70 32.49 5.51
C LEU A 297 -24.93 33.96 5.09
N CYS A 298 -23.85 34.71 4.84
CA CYS A 298 -23.93 36.11 4.41
C CYS A 298 -24.23 36.29 2.92
N ILE A 299 -23.71 35.42 2.05
CA ILE A 299 -23.84 35.60 0.59
C ILE A 299 -25.07 34.89 0.02
N SER A 300 -25.62 33.89 0.70
CA SER A 300 -26.83 33.22 0.26
C SER A 300 -28.08 34.07 0.48
N ASP A 301 -29.09 33.86 -0.36
CA ASP A 301 -30.41 34.50 -0.31
C ASP A 301 -31.14 34.27 1.03
N THR A 302 -30.93 33.10 1.65
CA THR A 302 -31.44 32.76 2.98
C THR A 302 -30.40 32.03 3.82
N LEU A 303 -30.49 32.14 5.15
CA LEU A 303 -29.66 31.39 6.09
C LEU A 303 -29.75 29.87 5.85
N GLN A 304 -30.95 29.38 5.50
CA GLN A 304 -31.18 27.96 5.22
C GLN A 304 -30.41 27.50 3.98
N ASN A 305 -30.42 28.30 2.90
CA ASN A 305 -29.70 27.96 1.66
C ASN A 305 -28.18 28.06 1.85
N GLY A 306 -27.70 29.02 2.64
CA GLY A 306 -26.28 29.12 3.02
C GLY A 306 -25.83 27.87 3.77
N LEU A 307 -26.56 27.48 4.82
CA LEU A 307 -26.26 26.26 5.59
C LEU A 307 -26.32 24.99 4.72
N LYS A 308 -27.35 24.87 3.86
CA LYS A 308 -27.52 23.73 2.95
C LYS A 308 -26.35 23.62 1.98
N THR A 309 -25.94 24.74 1.37
CA THR A 309 -24.82 24.78 0.41
C THR A 309 -23.52 24.33 1.07
N TRP A 310 -23.18 24.93 2.21
CA TRP A 310 -22.00 24.57 3.00
C TRP A 310 -22.02 23.08 3.41
N ALA A 311 -23.14 22.61 3.95
CA ALA A 311 -23.27 21.21 4.38
C ALA A 311 -23.14 20.23 3.20
N LEU A 312 -23.71 20.56 2.04
CA LEU A 312 -23.61 19.74 0.83
C LEU A 312 -22.17 19.66 0.32
N ILE A 313 -21.48 20.80 0.21
CA ILE A 313 -20.07 20.88 -0.21
C ILE A 313 -19.20 19.97 0.66
N HIS A 314 -19.31 20.07 1.99
CA HIS A 314 -18.50 19.28 2.92
C HIS A 314 -18.84 17.79 2.89
N THR A 315 -20.12 17.44 2.70
CA THR A 315 -20.55 16.05 2.54
C THR A 315 -19.97 15.42 1.27
N VAL A 316 -20.00 16.14 0.13
CA VAL A 316 -19.43 15.68 -1.14
C VAL A 316 -17.91 15.65 -1.08
N SER A 317 -17.27 16.59 -0.37
CA SER A 317 -15.83 16.60 -0.14
C SER A 317 -15.39 15.39 0.68
N SER A 318 -16.12 15.09 1.77
CA SER A 318 -15.93 13.88 2.58
C SER A 318 -16.00 12.63 1.70
N TYR A 319 -17.06 12.55 0.88
CA TYR A 319 -17.28 11.41 0.01
C TYR A 319 -16.12 11.24 -0.99
N THR A 320 -15.66 12.34 -1.57
CA THR A 320 -14.56 12.37 -2.54
C THR A 320 -13.24 11.90 -1.94
N LEU A 321 -12.83 12.49 -0.80
CA LEU A 321 -11.57 12.13 -0.14
C LEU A 321 -11.59 10.69 0.35
N LEU A 322 -12.65 10.27 1.05
CA LEU A 322 -12.70 8.94 1.64
C LEU A 322 -12.85 7.83 0.60
N THR A 323 -13.53 8.09 -0.52
CA THR A 323 -13.58 7.12 -1.63
C THR A 323 -12.18 6.93 -2.23
N ILE A 324 -11.45 8.02 -2.52
CA ILE A 324 -10.11 7.95 -3.12
C ILE A 324 -9.09 7.38 -2.12
N GLY A 325 -9.15 7.78 -0.86
CA GLY A 325 -8.25 7.36 0.21
C GLY A 325 -8.46 5.91 0.63
N ALA A 326 -9.71 5.48 0.89
CA ALA A 326 -9.99 4.12 1.33
C ALA A 326 -9.74 3.07 0.23
N THR A 327 -9.82 3.49 -1.03
CA THR A 327 -9.50 2.64 -2.20
C THR A 327 -8.07 2.87 -2.70
N ALA A 328 -7.26 3.58 -1.91
CA ALA A 328 -5.83 3.61 -2.10
C ALA A 328 -5.20 2.28 -1.67
N SER A 329 -3.91 2.16 -1.89
CA SER A 329 -3.24 0.87 -2.08
C SER A 329 -2.92 0.07 -0.80
N HIS A 330 -3.38 0.50 0.38
CA HIS A 330 -3.04 -0.09 1.68
C HIS A 330 -4.11 -1.03 2.25
N HIS A 331 -5.28 -1.20 1.62
CA HIS A 331 -6.37 -2.07 2.12
C HIS A 331 -6.67 -3.30 1.23
N HIS A 332 -5.65 -3.79 0.51
CA HIS A 332 -5.76 -5.00 -0.30
C HIS A 332 -5.64 -6.30 0.55
N PRO A 333 -6.33 -7.40 0.23
CA PRO A 333 -6.20 -8.69 0.94
C PRO A 333 -4.82 -9.35 0.86
N GLU A 334 -3.94 -8.83 0.01
CA GLU A 334 -2.58 -9.33 -0.21
C GLU A 334 -1.52 -8.35 0.32
N VAL A 335 -1.93 -7.28 1.00
CA VAL A 335 -1.00 -6.45 1.78
C VAL A 335 -1.11 -6.80 3.25
N PHE A 336 -0.01 -6.62 3.96
CA PHE A 336 0.10 -6.90 5.37
C PHE A 336 -0.89 -6.08 6.19
N HIS A 337 -1.57 -6.74 7.12
CA HIS A 337 -2.24 -6.14 8.26
C HIS A 337 -1.88 -6.91 9.52
N ASP A 338 -1.70 -6.20 10.65
CA ASP A 338 -1.33 -6.84 11.91
C ASP A 338 -2.29 -8.01 12.25
N GLY A 339 -1.73 -9.15 12.65
CA GLY A 339 -2.42 -10.44 12.68
C GLY A 339 -2.10 -11.36 11.50
N ASP A 340 -1.56 -10.83 10.40
CA ASP A 340 -0.89 -11.60 9.34
C ASP A 340 0.48 -12.08 9.81
N GLU A 341 1.06 -13.10 9.16
CA GLU A 341 2.42 -13.51 9.46
C GLU A 341 3.40 -12.44 8.94
N PRO A 342 4.26 -11.84 9.78
CA PRO A 342 5.12 -10.75 9.36
C PRO A 342 6.27 -11.27 8.47
N LEU A 343 6.93 -10.36 7.76
CA LEU A 343 8.20 -10.67 7.13
C LEU A 343 9.28 -11.02 8.18
N ALA A 344 10.13 -11.99 7.85
CA ALA A 344 11.22 -12.43 8.72
C ALA A 344 12.28 -11.33 8.94
N ASP A 345 12.54 -10.51 7.91
CA ASP A 345 13.39 -9.32 8.03
C ASP A 345 12.51 -8.06 7.96
N PRO A 346 12.28 -7.37 9.09
CA PRO A 346 11.42 -6.20 9.11
C PRO A 346 12.21 -4.94 8.73
N ASP A 347 12.89 -4.95 7.57
CA ASP A 347 13.43 -3.71 6.99
C ASP A 347 12.30 -2.69 6.81
N PHE A 348 12.48 -1.45 7.27
CA PHE A 348 11.45 -0.41 7.21
C PHE A 348 10.86 -0.27 5.81
N GLY A 349 11.71 -0.27 4.78
CA GLY A 349 11.27 -0.06 3.42
C GLY A 349 10.53 -1.26 2.85
N ILE A 350 10.99 -2.48 3.13
CA ILE A 350 10.24 -3.69 2.75
C ILE A 350 8.90 -3.75 3.50
N GLY A 351 8.85 -3.37 4.78
CA GLY A 351 7.60 -3.31 5.55
C GLY A 351 6.58 -2.33 4.98
N GLN A 352 7.02 -1.15 4.52
CA GLN A 352 6.13 -0.20 3.81
C GLN A 352 5.62 -0.79 2.50
N LEU A 353 6.46 -1.49 1.75
CA LEU A 353 6.03 -2.21 0.55
C LEU A 353 5.08 -3.36 0.89
N ASP A 354 5.30 -4.10 1.98
CA ASP A 354 4.41 -5.19 2.34
C ASP A 354 2.99 -4.71 2.68
N ALA A 355 2.89 -3.52 3.26
CA ALA A 355 1.62 -2.88 3.65
C ALA A 355 0.99 -1.98 2.57
N THR A 356 1.65 -1.73 1.43
CA THR A 356 1.15 -0.85 0.37
C THR A 356 1.29 -1.47 -1.02
N ARG A 357 0.62 -0.90 -2.02
CA ARG A 357 0.82 -1.22 -3.46
C ARG A 357 0.91 0.08 -4.27
N ASP A 358 1.08 0.00 -5.57
CA ASP A 358 0.86 1.15 -6.47
C ASP A 358 -0.23 0.82 -7.49
N ARG A 359 -0.71 1.81 -8.23
CA ARG A 359 -1.72 1.60 -9.29
C ARG A 359 -1.07 1.16 -10.60
N ALA A 360 -1.73 0.25 -11.31
CA ALA A 360 -1.20 -0.29 -12.57
C ALA A 360 -1.34 0.67 -13.76
N GLU A 361 -2.35 1.54 -13.75
CA GLU A 361 -2.69 2.36 -14.90
C GLU A 361 -1.75 3.55 -15.05
N ASN A 362 -1.14 3.69 -16.24
CA ASN A 362 -0.19 4.77 -16.54
C ASN A 362 -0.76 6.19 -16.37
N PHE A 363 -2.09 6.36 -16.44
CA PHE A 363 -2.73 7.66 -16.22
C PHE A 363 -2.44 8.23 -14.82
N PHE A 364 -2.23 7.38 -13.81
CA PHE A 364 -1.86 7.81 -12.45
C PHE A 364 -0.44 8.39 -12.34
N ASN A 365 0.39 8.25 -13.38
CA ASN A 365 1.71 8.87 -13.47
C ASN A 365 1.65 10.34 -13.95
N ASN A 366 0.48 10.85 -14.33
CA ASN A 366 0.31 12.28 -14.62
C ASN A 366 0.39 13.08 -13.31
N LEU A 367 1.24 14.11 -13.26
CA LEU A 367 1.52 14.89 -12.06
C LEU A 367 0.26 15.42 -11.33
N PHE A 368 -0.75 15.91 -12.07
CA PHE A 368 -2.00 16.38 -11.46
C PHE A 368 -2.76 15.23 -10.82
N VAL A 369 -2.92 14.12 -11.57
CA VAL A 369 -3.60 12.92 -11.09
C VAL A 369 -2.88 12.34 -9.87
N THR A 370 -1.54 12.25 -9.91
CA THR A 370 -0.71 11.84 -8.77
C THR A 370 -1.02 12.68 -7.54
N LEU A 371 -1.07 14.01 -7.70
CA LEU A 371 -1.30 14.95 -6.60
C LEU A 371 -2.70 14.80 -5.97
N VAL A 372 -3.74 14.57 -6.78
CA VAL A 372 -5.14 14.50 -6.30
C VAL A 372 -5.63 13.07 -6.03
N THR A 373 -4.77 12.05 -6.13
CA THR A 373 -5.15 10.65 -5.91
C THR A 373 -4.14 9.83 -5.09
N PHE A 374 -3.17 10.46 -4.41
CA PHE A 374 -2.11 9.76 -3.67
C PHE A 374 -1.25 8.84 -4.58
N GLY A 375 -0.89 9.30 -5.78
CA GLY A 375 -0.06 8.55 -6.72
C GLY A 375 1.40 8.43 -6.25
N HIS A 376 2.16 7.49 -6.81
CA HIS A 376 3.48 7.10 -6.29
C HIS A 376 3.45 6.72 -4.80
N HIS A 377 2.33 6.12 -4.38
CA HIS A 377 2.02 5.76 -3.00
C HIS A 377 3.18 5.10 -2.23
N PRO A 378 3.88 4.07 -2.75
CA PRO A 378 5.00 3.46 -2.03
C PRO A 378 6.15 4.44 -1.77
N LEU A 379 6.53 5.24 -2.77
CA LEU A 379 7.59 6.23 -2.63
C LEU A 379 7.20 7.34 -1.65
N HIS A 380 5.91 7.72 -1.65
CA HIS A 380 5.35 8.66 -0.69
C HIS A 380 5.41 8.11 0.75
N HIS A 381 5.09 6.83 0.99
CA HIS A 381 5.23 6.21 2.31
C HIS A 381 6.69 6.10 2.77
N LEU A 382 7.60 5.80 1.84
CA LEU A 382 9.03 5.69 2.15
C LEU A 382 9.67 7.06 2.48
N PHE A 383 9.21 8.12 1.80
CA PHE A 383 9.78 9.47 1.88
C PHE A 383 8.70 10.57 1.86
N PRO A 384 7.82 10.64 2.88
CA PRO A 384 6.64 11.50 2.89
C PRO A 384 6.96 13.01 2.83
N THR A 385 8.15 13.42 3.28
CA THR A 385 8.59 14.82 3.24
C THR A 385 9.17 15.25 1.89
N ILE A 386 9.20 14.36 0.89
CA ILE A 386 9.53 14.68 -0.50
C ILE A 386 8.24 15.00 -1.24
N CYS A 387 8.17 16.18 -1.87
CA CYS A 387 6.98 16.57 -2.60
C CYS A 387 6.66 15.59 -3.74
N HIS A 388 5.36 15.32 -3.96
CA HIS A 388 4.85 14.50 -5.07
C HIS A 388 5.42 14.90 -6.45
N SER A 389 5.72 16.19 -6.66
CA SER A 389 6.40 16.69 -7.86
C SER A 389 7.79 16.10 -8.13
N LYS A 390 8.39 15.42 -7.15
CA LYS A 390 9.75 14.88 -7.21
C LYS A 390 9.80 13.36 -7.25
N LEU A 391 8.73 12.67 -6.85
CA LEU A 391 8.72 11.22 -6.69
C LEU A 391 9.00 10.48 -8.01
N HIS A 392 8.52 10.99 -9.15
CA HIS A 392 8.77 10.38 -10.45
C HIS A 392 10.26 10.31 -10.84
N TYR A 393 11.11 11.21 -10.32
CA TYR A 393 12.56 11.13 -10.54
C TYR A 393 13.20 9.95 -9.78
N LEU A 394 12.52 9.43 -8.75
CA LEU A 394 13.00 8.34 -7.91
C LEU A 394 12.55 6.97 -8.43
N THR A 395 11.47 6.92 -9.22
CA THR A 395 10.88 5.68 -9.75
C THR A 395 11.90 4.75 -10.43
N PRO A 396 12.82 5.21 -11.29
CA PRO A 396 13.79 4.30 -11.91
C PRO A 396 14.71 3.60 -10.91
N VAL A 397 15.24 4.36 -9.94
CA VAL A 397 16.13 3.85 -8.88
C VAL A 397 15.36 2.96 -7.90
N PHE A 398 14.12 3.32 -7.59
CA PHE A 398 13.23 2.50 -6.78
C PHE A 398 12.98 1.14 -7.42
N GLN A 399 12.55 1.11 -8.69
CA GLN A 399 12.31 -0.13 -9.42
C GLN A 399 13.57 -0.98 -9.57
N GLN A 400 14.73 -0.34 -9.79
CA GLN A 400 16.02 -1.04 -9.79
C GLN A 400 16.28 -1.70 -8.44
N THR A 401 16.09 -0.98 -7.34
CA THR A 401 16.34 -1.50 -5.98
C THR A 401 15.35 -2.63 -5.63
N VAL A 402 14.08 -2.50 -6.02
CA VAL A 402 13.06 -3.56 -5.88
C VAL A 402 13.51 -4.85 -6.59
N ARG A 403 14.02 -4.75 -7.82
CA ARG A 403 14.53 -5.92 -8.57
C ARG A 403 15.76 -6.56 -7.92
N GLU A 404 16.72 -5.75 -7.48
CA GLU A 404 17.96 -6.25 -6.85
C GLU A 404 17.70 -6.96 -5.51
N PHE A 405 16.74 -6.46 -4.73
CA PHE A 405 16.27 -7.12 -3.50
C PHE A 405 15.25 -8.22 -3.80
N LYS A 406 15.04 -8.56 -5.08
CA LYS A 406 14.19 -9.64 -5.56
C LYS A 406 12.74 -9.53 -5.12
N LEU A 407 12.23 -8.31 -4.95
CA LEU A 407 10.86 -8.05 -4.54
C LEU A 407 9.93 -8.00 -5.77
N ASP A 408 8.77 -8.65 -5.65
CA ASP A 408 7.65 -8.70 -6.60
C ASP A 408 6.63 -7.67 -6.13
N TYR A 409 6.60 -6.56 -6.84
CA TYR A 409 5.82 -5.40 -6.45
C TYR A 409 5.02 -4.85 -7.63
N PRO A 410 4.01 -5.61 -8.11
CA PRO A 410 3.22 -5.18 -9.25
C PRO A 410 2.25 -4.07 -8.85
N GLY A 411 1.98 -3.17 -9.81
CA GLY A 411 0.84 -2.29 -9.69
C GLY A 411 -0.47 -3.08 -9.77
N ILE A 412 -1.49 -2.62 -9.06
CA ILE A 412 -2.84 -3.19 -9.04
C ILE A 412 -3.82 -2.24 -9.74
N PRO A 413 -4.71 -2.74 -10.62
CA PRO A 413 -5.74 -1.90 -11.23
C PRO A 413 -6.65 -1.22 -10.19
N GLN A 414 -7.05 0.03 -10.44
CA GLN A 414 -7.90 0.78 -9.50
C GLN A 414 -9.24 0.09 -9.21
N VAL A 415 -9.83 -0.54 -10.23
CA VAL A 415 -11.09 -1.28 -10.07
C VAL A 415 -10.90 -2.48 -9.12
N GLU A 416 -9.74 -3.13 -9.17
CA GLU A 416 -9.42 -4.22 -8.27
C GLU A 416 -9.23 -3.72 -6.83
N LEU A 417 -8.52 -2.60 -6.63
CA LEU A 417 -8.35 -1.97 -5.31
C LEU A 417 -9.70 -1.65 -4.65
N TYR A 418 -10.67 -1.17 -5.41
CA TYR A 418 -12.03 -0.91 -4.90
C TYR A 418 -12.69 -2.17 -4.32
N PHE A 419 -12.71 -3.27 -5.06
CA PHE A 419 -13.29 -4.52 -4.55
C PHE A 419 -12.43 -5.17 -3.46
N ALA A 420 -11.11 -5.00 -3.54
CA ALA A 420 -10.15 -5.54 -2.60
C ALA A 420 -10.35 -4.98 -1.18
N LEU A 421 -10.64 -3.68 -1.04
CA LEU A 421 -11.03 -3.08 0.23
C LEU A 421 -12.12 -3.88 0.95
N HIS A 422 -13.20 -4.20 0.24
CA HIS A 422 -14.33 -4.94 0.81
C HIS A 422 -14.00 -6.41 1.07
N LYS A 423 -13.17 -7.03 0.22
CA LYS A 423 -12.62 -8.36 0.48
C LYS A 423 -11.77 -8.37 1.75
N GLN A 424 -10.99 -7.32 2.01
CA GLN A 424 -10.18 -7.21 3.23
C GLN A 424 -11.05 -7.05 4.48
N LEU A 425 -12.09 -6.22 4.40
CA LEU A 425 -13.09 -6.11 5.46
C LEU A 425 -13.83 -7.44 5.72
N ALA A 426 -14.00 -8.29 4.70
CA ALA A 426 -14.58 -9.63 4.83
C ALA A 426 -13.58 -10.72 5.28
N ARG A 427 -12.27 -10.50 5.09
CA ARG A 427 -11.19 -11.48 5.33
C ARG A 427 -11.05 -11.81 6.80
N THR A 428 -10.96 -13.10 7.12
CA THR A 428 -10.64 -13.66 8.44
C THR A 428 -9.46 -14.62 8.40
N GLU A 429 -8.94 -14.90 7.21
CA GLU A 429 -7.78 -15.76 6.99
C GLU A 429 -6.50 -14.93 7.19
N ILE A 430 -5.48 -15.58 7.77
CA ILE A 430 -4.15 -15.01 8.00
C ILE A 430 -3.38 -15.10 6.68
N LEU A 431 -2.85 -13.97 6.21
CA LEU A 431 -1.89 -13.95 5.11
C LEU A 431 -0.56 -14.53 5.60
N LYS A 432 -0.03 -15.52 4.86
CA LYS A 432 1.32 -16.03 5.08
C LYS A 432 2.32 -15.14 4.34
N PRO A 433 3.55 -14.96 4.86
CA PRO A 433 4.52 -14.08 4.27
C PRO A 433 4.89 -14.69 2.93
N VAL A 434 4.71 -13.91 1.87
CA VAL A 434 5.27 -14.27 0.60
C VAL A 434 6.77 -14.04 0.74
N ILE A 435 7.58 -15.10 0.85
CA ILE A 435 9.01 -14.98 0.56
C ILE A 435 9.07 -14.55 -0.90
N ILE A 436 9.30 -13.26 -1.11
CA ILE A 436 9.46 -12.74 -2.45
C ILE A 436 10.91 -12.96 -2.86
N LEU A 437 11.16 -14.15 -3.40
CA LEU A 437 12.29 -14.40 -4.26
C LEU A 437 11.78 -14.19 -5.68
N SER A 438 12.12 -13.06 -6.28
CA SER A 438 11.99 -12.83 -7.72
C SER A 438 12.61 -14.01 -8.46
N VAL A 439 11.75 -14.74 -9.16
CA VAL A 439 12.14 -15.34 -10.42
C VAL A 439 11.89 -14.27 -11.48
N ASP A 440 12.93 -13.95 -12.26
CA ASP A 440 12.92 -12.86 -13.24
C ASP A 440 11.68 -12.94 -14.15
N ASN A 441 10.88 -11.87 -14.16
CA ASN A 441 9.76 -11.74 -15.08
C ASN A 441 9.65 -10.29 -15.57
N VAL A 442 10.13 -10.07 -16.79
CA VAL A 442 9.90 -8.86 -17.57
C VAL A 442 8.44 -8.89 -18.04
N ARG A 443 7.61 -8.00 -17.49
CA ARG A 443 6.25 -7.76 -18.00
C ARG A 443 6.33 -6.87 -19.25
N SER A 444 6.40 -7.49 -20.43
CA SER A 444 5.90 -6.89 -21.66
C SER A 444 4.51 -7.48 -21.95
N PHE A 445 3.55 -6.60 -22.27
CA PHE A 445 2.22 -6.98 -22.71
C PHE A 445 2.33 -7.71 -24.06
N SER A 446 2.01 -9.00 -24.06
CA SER A 446 1.55 -9.70 -25.26
C SER A 446 0.52 -10.74 -24.84
N VAL A 447 -0.63 -10.67 -25.51
CA VAL A 447 -1.81 -11.51 -25.31
C VAL A 447 -1.45 -12.99 -25.50
N SER A 448 -1.66 -13.84 -24.50
CA SER A 448 -2.08 -15.24 -24.70
C SER A 448 -2.30 -16.00 -23.38
N VAL A 449 -3.39 -16.78 -23.36
CA VAL A 449 -4.00 -17.57 -22.28
C VAL A 449 -4.80 -16.73 -21.25
N PRO A 450 -6.14 -16.81 -21.24
CA PRO A 450 -6.96 -16.06 -20.30
C PRO A 450 -6.78 -16.59 -18.86
N PRO A 451 -6.77 -15.73 -17.83
CA PRO A 451 -6.67 -16.12 -16.43
C PRO A 451 -8.02 -16.66 -15.96
N VAL A 452 -8.41 -17.85 -16.43
CA VAL A 452 -9.62 -18.53 -15.99
C VAL A 452 -9.21 -19.77 -15.22
N LYS A 453 -9.85 -19.99 -14.06
CA LYS A 453 -9.75 -21.20 -13.23
C LYS A 453 -9.91 -22.53 -14.01
N SER A 454 -10.33 -22.51 -15.28
CA SER A 454 -10.60 -23.69 -16.11
C SER A 454 -9.35 -24.34 -16.71
N VAL A 455 -8.32 -23.57 -17.11
CA VAL A 455 -7.14 -24.11 -17.84
C VAL A 455 -6.32 -25.06 -16.97
N CYS A 456 -6.24 -24.80 -15.68
CA CYS A 456 -5.47 -25.61 -14.72
C CYS A 456 -5.83 -27.09 -14.74
N LYS A 457 -7.13 -27.41 -14.92
CA LYS A 457 -7.60 -28.80 -14.98
C LYS A 457 -7.70 -29.28 -16.42
N SER A 458 -8.31 -28.48 -17.30
CA SER A 458 -8.57 -28.88 -18.69
C SER A 458 -7.33 -28.97 -19.55
N MET A 459 -6.23 -28.30 -19.17
CA MET A 459 -5.02 -28.11 -19.99
C MET A 459 -5.34 -27.53 -21.38
N HIS A 460 -6.53 -26.97 -21.57
CA HIS A 460 -7.01 -26.50 -22.86
C HIS A 460 -6.50 -25.07 -23.07
N PRO A 461 -5.79 -24.79 -24.18
CA PRO A 461 -5.44 -23.41 -24.50
C PRO A 461 -6.76 -22.68 -24.80
N GLY A 462 -6.92 -21.40 -24.43
CA GLY A 462 -8.19 -20.63 -24.55
C GLY A 462 -8.71 -20.38 -25.99
N HIS A 463 -8.78 -21.43 -26.78
CA HIS A 463 -9.16 -21.56 -28.17
C HIS A 463 -10.43 -22.43 -28.22
N ASP A 464 -11.42 -22.12 -27.38
CA ASP A 464 -12.58 -22.98 -27.05
C ASP A 464 -13.43 -23.41 -28.26
N LYS A 465 -13.26 -22.75 -29.41
CA LYS A 465 -13.91 -23.10 -30.67
C LYS A 465 -13.32 -24.36 -31.34
N TYR A 466 -12.09 -24.72 -31.01
CA TYR A 466 -11.35 -25.81 -31.64
C TYR A 466 -11.07 -26.93 -30.64
N LYS A 467 -10.97 -28.17 -31.12
CA LYS A 467 -10.67 -29.35 -30.28
C LYS A 467 -9.19 -29.75 -30.41
N PRO A 468 -8.62 -30.39 -29.36
CA PRO A 468 -7.28 -30.96 -29.46
C PRO A 468 -7.16 -31.94 -30.63
N GLN A 469 -5.97 -32.02 -31.22
CA GLN A 469 -5.66 -33.01 -32.23
C GLN A 469 -5.72 -34.43 -31.63
N THR A 470 -6.27 -35.38 -32.37
CA THR A 470 -6.40 -36.79 -31.96
C THR A 470 -5.27 -37.68 -32.45
N ILE A 471 -4.43 -37.17 -33.37
CA ILE A 471 -3.20 -37.85 -33.79
C ILE A 471 -2.10 -37.68 -32.74
N ASP A 472 -1.12 -38.58 -32.76
CA ASP A 472 0.02 -38.49 -31.86
C ASP A 472 0.71 -37.12 -31.94
N SER A 473 1.15 -36.63 -30.78
CA SER A 473 1.80 -35.33 -30.73
C SER A 473 3.17 -35.39 -31.40
N PRO A 474 3.48 -34.48 -32.34
CA PRO A 474 4.84 -34.35 -32.86
C PRO A 474 5.76 -33.68 -31.83
N PHE A 475 5.25 -33.32 -30.66
CA PHE A 475 5.99 -32.70 -29.56
C PHE A 475 6.07 -33.63 -28.35
N SER A 476 7.15 -33.53 -27.60
CA SER A 476 7.39 -34.32 -26.40
C SER A 476 7.77 -33.43 -25.23
N VAL A 477 7.47 -33.92 -24.03
CA VAL A 477 7.95 -33.37 -22.75
C VAL A 477 8.75 -34.45 -22.04
N SER A 478 9.95 -34.11 -21.56
CA SER A 478 10.85 -35.06 -20.88
C SER A 478 11.73 -34.35 -19.85
N THR A 479 12.42 -35.15 -19.05
CA THR A 479 13.49 -34.69 -18.15
C THR A 479 14.54 -35.80 -18.05
N ASP A 480 15.78 -35.44 -17.74
CA ASP A 480 16.92 -36.38 -17.77
C ASP A 480 17.05 -37.20 -16.47
N ILE A 481 16.09 -37.08 -15.54
CA ILE A 481 16.10 -37.77 -14.25
C ILE A 481 14.84 -38.62 -14.08
N SER A 482 14.99 -39.76 -13.40
CA SER A 482 13.87 -40.60 -12.96
C SER A 482 13.55 -40.43 -11.48
N GLU A 483 14.45 -39.85 -10.69
CA GLU A 483 14.25 -39.58 -9.26
C GLU A 483 14.82 -38.21 -8.87
N VAL A 484 14.20 -37.54 -7.89
CA VAL A 484 14.61 -36.22 -7.39
C VAL A 484 14.36 -36.07 -5.89
N ALA A 485 15.29 -35.41 -5.18
CA ALA A 485 15.08 -35.04 -3.79
C ALA A 485 14.15 -33.83 -3.65
N GLY A 486 13.29 -33.81 -2.62
CA GLY A 486 12.42 -32.69 -2.30
C GLY A 486 13.21 -31.37 -2.15
N GLY A 487 12.75 -30.31 -2.81
CA GLY A 487 13.43 -29.01 -2.83
C GLY A 487 14.48 -28.83 -3.93
N SER A 488 14.84 -29.89 -4.66
CA SER A 488 15.75 -29.80 -5.80
C SER A 488 15.04 -29.24 -7.04
N VAL A 489 15.83 -28.66 -7.95
CA VAL A 489 15.38 -28.13 -9.24
C VAL A 489 15.63 -29.15 -10.33
N VAL A 490 14.65 -29.32 -11.21
CA VAL A 490 14.61 -30.24 -12.34
C VAL A 490 14.40 -29.44 -13.61
N GLU A 491 15.22 -29.67 -14.61
CA GLU A 491 15.03 -29.08 -15.93
C GLU A 491 14.06 -29.96 -16.75
N VAL A 492 12.97 -29.37 -17.21
CA VAL A 492 11.94 -30.03 -18.03
C VAL A 492 12.08 -29.55 -19.46
N LEU A 493 12.36 -30.48 -20.37
CA LEU A 493 12.55 -30.24 -21.79
C LEU A 493 11.22 -30.40 -22.53
N LEU A 494 10.87 -29.40 -23.34
CA LEU A 494 9.79 -29.48 -24.31
C LEU A 494 10.40 -29.36 -25.72
N GLN A 495 10.10 -30.33 -26.59
CA GLN A 495 10.78 -30.45 -27.88
C GLN A 495 9.84 -30.91 -29.01
N GLY A 496 10.04 -30.37 -30.21
CA GLY A 496 9.40 -30.84 -31.44
C GLY A 496 10.24 -31.88 -32.19
N SER A 497 9.54 -32.80 -32.87
CA SER A 497 10.15 -33.86 -33.68
C SER A 497 10.67 -33.29 -35.00
N GLY A 498 11.93 -33.55 -35.32
CA GLY A 498 12.57 -33.01 -36.52
C GLY A 498 12.53 -31.48 -36.54
N ASN A 499 12.02 -30.90 -37.63
CA ASN A 499 11.91 -29.45 -37.82
C ASN A 499 10.56 -28.86 -37.36
N LYS A 500 9.73 -29.61 -36.64
CA LYS A 500 8.44 -29.10 -36.15
C LYS A 500 8.65 -28.06 -35.04
N THR A 501 7.88 -26.99 -35.08
CA THR A 501 7.92 -25.90 -34.11
C THR A 501 6.55 -25.70 -33.46
N PHE A 502 6.53 -25.17 -32.23
CA PHE A 502 5.33 -24.76 -31.53
C PHE A 502 5.44 -23.28 -31.13
N LYS A 503 4.31 -22.57 -31.14
CA LYS A 503 4.23 -21.15 -30.76
C LYS A 503 3.87 -20.97 -29.29
N GLY A 504 3.07 -21.89 -28.75
CA GLY A 504 2.63 -21.87 -27.36
C GLY A 504 2.79 -23.22 -26.67
N TYR A 505 2.88 -23.18 -25.35
CA TYR A 505 2.82 -24.37 -24.52
C TYR A 505 2.20 -24.05 -23.16
N TYR A 506 1.69 -25.08 -22.49
CA TYR A 506 1.26 -25.05 -21.10
C TYR A 506 1.80 -26.30 -20.41
N LEU A 507 2.32 -26.19 -19.20
CA LEU A 507 3.05 -27.25 -18.51
C LEU A 507 2.69 -27.29 -17.03
N GLN A 508 2.45 -28.50 -16.51
CA GLN A 508 2.27 -28.79 -15.09
C GLN A 508 3.03 -30.05 -14.71
N ALA A 509 3.52 -30.13 -13.46
CA ALA A 509 3.77 -31.43 -12.84
C ALA A 509 2.51 -31.82 -12.07
N ARG A 510 2.11 -33.09 -12.13
CA ARG A 510 0.92 -33.60 -11.44
C ARG A 510 1.27 -34.82 -10.60
N ASP A 511 0.65 -34.93 -9.44
CA ASP A 511 0.77 -36.10 -8.55
C ASP A 511 -0.11 -37.28 -9.03
N SER A 512 -0.12 -38.37 -8.26
CA SER A 512 -0.94 -39.56 -8.54
C SER A 512 -2.46 -39.29 -8.55
N ASN A 513 -2.91 -38.17 -7.96
CA ASN A 513 -4.31 -37.76 -7.93
C ASN A 513 -4.64 -36.76 -9.05
N ASP A 514 -3.73 -36.57 -10.02
CA ASP A 514 -3.83 -35.58 -11.09
C ASP A 514 -3.89 -34.12 -10.56
N ALA A 515 -3.40 -33.88 -9.33
CA ALA A 515 -3.34 -32.56 -8.73
C ALA A 515 -2.02 -31.86 -9.09
N PRO A 516 -2.04 -30.57 -9.50
CA PRO A 516 -0.82 -29.85 -9.86
C PRO A 516 0.10 -29.64 -8.66
N ILE A 517 1.40 -29.92 -8.83
CA ILE A 517 2.38 -29.99 -7.74
C ILE A 517 3.73 -29.33 -8.10
N GLY A 518 4.45 -28.88 -7.08
CA GLY A 518 5.75 -28.21 -7.22
C GLY A 518 5.60 -26.78 -7.75
N MET A 519 6.73 -26.19 -8.14
CA MET A 519 6.78 -24.79 -8.58
C MET A 519 7.68 -24.64 -9.80
N PHE A 520 7.21 -23.96 -10.84
CA PHE A 520 8.03 -23.59 -11.98
C PHE A 520 8.69 -22.23 -11.76
N ASN A 521 9.88 -22.07 -12.34
CA ASN A 521 10.56 -20.79 -12.44
C ASN A 521 10.21 -20.12 -13.77
N SER A 522 9.86 -18.82 -13.72
CA SER A 522 9.82 -18.02 -14.93
C SER A 522 11.22 -17.80 -15.51
N ASN A 523 11.27 -17.58 -16.81
CA ASN A 523 12.47 -17.14 -17.52
C ASN A 523 12.05 -16.38 -18.79
N THR A 524 13.00 -16.02 -19.64
CA THR A 524 12.72 -15.30 -20.91
C THR A 524 11.82 -16.06 -21.88
N LEU A 525 11.67 -17.38 -21.71
CA LEU A 525 10.91 -18.28 -22.57
C LEU A 525 9.64 -18.84 -21.88
N ALA A 526 9.52 -18.70 -20.55
CA ALA A 526 8.46 -19.28 -19.72
C ALA A 526 7.86 -18.27 -18.72
N LYS A 527 6.55 -18.10 -18.75
CA LYS A 527 5.74 -17.42 -17.73
C LYS A 527 5.09 -18.45 -16.82
N VAL A 528 4.76 -18.08 -15.58
CA VAL A 528 4.17 -18.98 -14.59
C VAL A 528 2.92 -18.38 -13.96
N HIS A 529 1.98 -19.23 -13.54
CA HIS A 529 0.78 -18.84 -12.79
C HIS A 529 0.38 -19.96 -11.81
N SER A 530 -0.63 -19.67 -11.00
CA SER A 530 -1.05 -20.49 -9.86
C SER A 530 -2.35 -21.24 -10.15
N CYS A 531 -2.36 -22.52 -9.82
CA CYS A 531 -3.50 -23.43 -9.94
C CYS A 531 -3.85 -24.04 -8.59
N GLY A 532 -5.15 -24.10 -8.25
CA GLY A 532 -5.60 -24.77 -7.02
C GLY A 532 -5.12 -24.14 -5.71
N GLY A 533 -4.79 -22.84 -5.71
CA GLY A 533 -4.29 -22.13 -4.52
C GLY A 533 -2.80 -22.35 -4.22
N ILE A 534 -2.09 -23.10 -5.08
CA ILE A 534 -0.64 -23.33 -4.96
C ILE A 534 0.09 -22.43 -5.97
N ARG A 535 1.10 -21.69 -5.50
CA ARG A 535 1.79 -20.66 -6.29
C ARG A 535 2.67 -21.27 -7.38
N ALA A 536 2.61 -20.70 -8.59
CA ALA A 536 3.54 -20.98 -9.69
C ALA A 536 3.67 -22.45 -10.10
N ASN A 537 2.65 -23.28 -9.87
CA ASN A 537 2.65 -24.71 -10.21
C ASN A 537 2.26 -25.01 -11.66
N ALA A 538 2.14 -23.99 -12.51
CA ALA A 538 1.95 -24.14 -13.95
C ALA A 538 2.80 -23.12 -14.71
N ALA A 539 3.41 -23.56 -15.82
CA ALA A 539 4.19 -22.73 -16.74
C ALA A 539 3.52 -22.64 -18.11
N HIS A 540 3.73 -21.55 -18.84
CA HIS A 540 3.30 -21.38 -20.23
C HIS A 540 4.27 -20.48 -21.00
N HIS A 541 4.11 -20.40 -22.32
CA HIS A 541 4.99 -19.62 -23.17
C HIS A 541 5.01 -18.12 -22.81
N ALA A 542 6.19 -17.51 -22.91
CA ALA A 542 6.37 -16.06 -22.66
C ALA A 542 5.95 -15.18 -23.85
N ASN A 543 6.12 -15.70 -25.08
CA ASN A 543 5.82 -15.05 -26.36
C ASN A 543 5.35 -16.09 -27.39
N SER A 544 4.79 -15.64 -28.51
CA SER A 544 4.29 -16.49 -29.60
C SER A 544 5.32 -16.81 -30.69
N GLU A 545 6.62 -16.54 -30.44
CA GLU A 545 7.69 -16.89 -31.39
C GLU A 545 7.75 -18.40 -31.60
N GLU A 546 8.15 -18.84 -32.79
CA GLU A 546 8.29 -20.26 -33.10
C GLU A 546 9.47 -20.87 -32.34
N LYS A 547 9.22 -22.00 -31.67
CA LYS A 547 10.20 -22.71 -30.86
C LYS A 547 10.23 -24.17 -31.28
N ASN A 548 11.41 -24.71 -31.55
CA ASN A 548 11.59 -26.16 -31.70
C ASN A 548 11.91 -26.83 -30.34
N ARG A 549 12.57 -26.09 -29.44
CA ARG A 549 13.06 -26.60 -28.15
C ARG A 549 13.02 -25.51 -27.09
N ILE A 550 12.62 -25.87 -25.87
CA ILE A 550 12.67 -25.01 -24.68
C ILE A 550 12.89 -25.86 -23.43
N THR A 551 13.60 -25.31 -22.46
CA THR A 551 13.76 -25.90 -21.14
C THR A 551 13.11 -25.00 -20.08
N VAL A 552 12.38 -25.60 -19.16
CA VAL A 552 11.67 -24.93 -18.07
C VAL A 552 12.07 -25.58 -16.75
N SER A 553 12.55 -24.79 -15.80
CA SER A 553 12.95 -25.30 -14.48
C SER A 553 11.74 -25.50 -13.56
N TRP A 554 11.68 -26.64 -12.90
CA TRP A 554 10.66 -27.02 -11.92
C TRP A 554 11.31 -27.42 -10.60
N MET A 555 10.77 -26.96 -9.48
CA MET A 555 11.24 -27.26 -8.13
C MET A 555 10.30 -28.27 -7.46
N ALA A 556 10.89 -29.37 -6.97
CA ALA A 556 10.18 -30.40 -6.23
C ALA A 556 9.74 -29.86 -4.85
N PRO A 557 8.51 -30.15 -4.37
CA PRO A 557 8.11 -29.77 -3.02
C PRO A 557 8.96 -30.47 -1.94
N LYS A 558 9.44 -29.72 -0.94
CA LYS A 558 10.31 -30.26 0.13
C LYS A 558 9.68 -31.34 1.01
N ARG A 559 8.35 -31.40 1.11
CA ARG A 559 7.62 -32.32 2.00
C ARG A 559 6.71 -33.29 1.24
N TYR A 560 7.06 -33.58 -0.01
CA TYR A 560 6.32 -34.52 -0.84
C TYR A 560 7.19 -35.73 -1.15
N SER A 561 6.66 -36.92 -0.89
CA SER A 561 7.20 -38.19 -1.37
C SER A 561 6.15 -38.87 -2.25
N GLY A 562 6.52 -39.24 -3.45
CA GLY A 562 5.63 -39.91 -4.38
C GLY A 562 6.00 -39.67 -5.83
N ASP A 563 5.25 -40.31 -6.71
CA ASP A 563 5.44 -40.20 -8.15
C ASP A 563 4.78 -38.93 -8.68
N ILE A 564 5.42 -38.30 -9.66
CA ILE A 564 4.86 -37.20 -10.42
C ILE A 564 4.97 -37.46 -11.92
N THR A 565 4.12 -36.79 -12.70
CA THR A 565 4.20 -36.78 -14.15
C THR A 565 4.12 -35.35 -14.68
N PHE A 566 5.10 -34.93 -15.47
CA PHE A 566 5.00 -33.69 -16.23
C PHE A 566 4.00 -33.86 -17.37
N THR A 567 3.03 -32.96 -17.45
CA THR A 567 1.96 -32.96 -18.44
C THR A 567 1.97 -31.62 -19.16
N ALA A 568 2.01 -31.67 -20.49
CA ALA A 568 2.12 -30.50 -21.35
C ALA A 568 0.97 -30.41 -22.37
N THR A 569 0.69 -29.19 -22.78
CA THR A 569 -0.10 -28.84 -23.95
C THR A 569 0.80 -28.08 -24.92
N PHE A 570 0.75 -28.42 -26.19
CA PHE A 570 1.52 -27.78 -27.27
C PHE A 570 0.58 -27.13 -28.27
N VAL A 571 0.88 -25.89 -28.67
CA VAL A 571 0.13 -25.12 -29.66
C VAL A 571 1.04 -24.86 -30.85
N GLU A 572 0.82 -25.57 -31.96
CA GLU A 572 1.56 -25.34 -33.22
C GLU A 572 1.06 -24.04 -33.88
N ASN A 573 -0.26 -23.84 -33.91
CA ASN A 573 -0.90 -22.60 -34.36
C ASN A 573 -2.29 -22.42 -33.72
N TYR A 574 -3.02 -21.36 -34.09
CA TYR A 574 -4.30 -21.01 -33.47
C TYR A 574 -5.38 -22.11 -33.53
N VAL A 575 -5.27 -23.06 -34.48
CA VAL A 575 -6.25 -24.13 -34.69
C VAL A 575 -5.70 -25.50 -34.30
N GLN A 576 -4.39 -25.71 -34.38
CA GLN A 576 -3.74 -27.01 -34.15
C GLN A 576 -2.97 -27.03 -32.83
N PHE A 577 -3.45 -27.87 -31.89
CA PHE A 577 -2.85 -28.05 -30.58
C PHE A 577 -3.08 -29.46 -30.00
N TRP A 578 -2.18 -29.91 -29.14
CA TRP A 578 -2.23 -31.20 -28.44
C TRP A 578 -2.26 -30.94 -26.94
N THR A 579 -3.13 -31.62 -26.21
CA THR A 579 -3.25 -31.49 -24.75
C THR A 579 -2.85 -32.79 -24.06
N HIS A 580 -2.44 -32.70 -22.79
CA HIS A 580 -2.12 -33.87 -21.96
C HIS A 580 -1.00 -34.78 -22.49
N VAL A 581 -0.02 -34.20 -23.17
CA VAL A 581 1.22 -34.92 -23.56
C VAL A 581 2.04 -35.16 -22.29
N LYS A 582 2.32 -36.42 -21.95
CA LYS A 582 2.94 -36.81 -20.67
C LYS A 582 4.40 -37.19 -20.84
N ALA A 583 5.22 -36.80 -19.86
CA ALA A 583 6.59 -37.27 -19.69
C ALA A 583 6.60 -38.65 -19.00
N PRO A 584 7.74 -39.36 -19.01
CA PRO A 584 8.00 -40.44 -18.07
C PRO A 584 7.82 -39.99 -16.61
N THR A 585 7.42 -40.91 -15.75
CA THR A 585 7.22 -40.67 -14.31
C THR A 585 8.54 -40.36 -13.63
N VAL A 586 8.53 -39.38 -12.72
CA VAL A 586 9.66 -39.02 -11.85
C VAL A 586 9.26 -39.24 -10.40
N LYS A 587 10.10 -39.95 -9.64
CA LYS A 587 9.88 -40.19 -8.22
C LYS A 587 10.49 -39.07 -7.37
N VAL A 588 9.70 -38.46 -6.51
CA VAL A 588 10.16 -37.47 -5.54
C VAL A 588 10.38 -38.14 -4.18
N ASN A 589 11.56 -37.95 -3.60
CA ASN A 589 11.92 -38.44 -2.27
C ASN A 589 12.06 -37.24 -1.32
N SER A 590 11.21 -37.15 -0.28
CA SER A 590 11.30 -36.08 0.75
C SER A 590 12.51 -36.16 1.65
#